data_AF-A0A6M1YLK2-F1
#
_entry.id   AF-A0A6M1YLK2-F1
#
_cell.length_a   1.000
_cell.length_b   1.000
_cell.length_c   1.000
_cell.angle_alpha   90.00
_cell.angle_beta   90.00
_cell.angle_gamma   90.00
#
_symmetry.space_group_name_H-M   'P 1'
#
loop_
_entity.id
_entity.type
_entity.pdbx_description
1 polymer ?
#
loop_
_entity_poly.entity_id
_entity_poly.type
_entity_poly.pdbx_seq_one_letter_code
_entity_poly.pdbx_strand_id
1 'polypeptide(L)' 'MPQVKVRIGEPIDKALRLLKKKLDKEGIMKAAKAHRFYDKPSIKKRAKSKAARKRLKTAFKKRIFS' A
#
# COMPACT_ATOMS: atom_id res chain seq x y z
N MET A 1 7.06 9.43 8.24
CA MET A 1 6.99 8.13 8.93
C MET A 1 5.67 8.05 9.66
N PRO A 2 4.94 6.92 9.55
CA PRO A 2 3.60 6.80 10.13
C PRO A 2 3.69 6.66 11.64
N GLN A 3 2.84 7.41 12.34
CA GLN A 3 2.71 7.35 13.80
C GLN A 3 1.24 7.17 14.20
N VAL A 4 1.02 6.45 15.31
CA VAL A 4 -0.30 6.25 15.93
C VAL A 4 -0.15 6.62 17.41
N LYS A 5 -0.89 7.66 17.83
CA LYS A 5 -1.01 8.00 19.26
C LYS A 5 -2.04 7.06 19.88
N VAL A 6 -1.67 6.38 20.95
CA VAL A 6 -2.54 5.46 21.69
C VAL A 6 -3.02 6.17 22.95
N ARG A 7 -4.32 6.08 23.27
CA ARG A 7 -4.88 6.63 24.50
C ARG A 7 -4.84 5.58 25.62
N ILE A 8 -4.75 6.04 26.86
CA ILE A 8 -4.79 5.19 28.04
C ILE A 8 -6.16 4.48 28.08
N GLY A 9 -6.15 3.15 28.15
CA GLY A 9 -7.35 2.31 28.12
C GLY A 9 -7.76 1.78 26.73
N GLU A 10 -7.05 2.12 25.64
CA GLU A 10 -7.30 1.46 24.36
C GLU A 10 -6.60 0.10 24.26
N PRO A 11 -7.26 -0.92 23.68
CA PRO A 11 -6.63 -2.21 23.43
C PRO A 11 -5.52 -2.07 22.39
N ILE A 12 -4.36 -2.67 22.69
CA ILE A 12 -3.15 -2.59 21.86
C ILE A 12 -3.37 -3.11 20.43
N ASP A 13 -4.21 -4.13 20.26
CA ASP A 13 -4.54 -4.71 18.95
C ASP A 13 -5.16 -3.70 17.98
N LYS A 14 -5.98 -2.77 18.52
CA LYS A 14 -6.60 -1.71 17.73
C LYS A 14 -5.54 -0.73 17.22
N ALA A 15 -4.59 -0.36 18.08
CA ALA A 15 -3.47 0.50 17.70
C ALA A 15 -2.58 -0.14 16.61
N LEU A 16 -2.24 -1.42 16.78
CA LEU A 16 -1.46 -2.18 15.79
C LEU A 16 -2.18 -2.28 14.44
N ARG A 17 -3.49 -2.53 14.45
CA ARG A 17 -4.29 -2.59 13.22
C ARG A 17 -4.33 -1.24 12.50
N LEU A 18 -4.45 -0.13 13.23
CA LEU A 18 -4.42 1.22 12.66
C LEU A 18 -3.05 1.56 12.09
N LEU A 19 -1.96 1.19 12.79
CA LEU A 19 -0.60 1.40 12.31
C LEU A 19 -0.34 0.64 11.02
N LYS A 20 -0.74 -0.64 10.96
CA LYS A 20 -0.66 -1.45 9.74
C LYS A 20 -1.42 -0.81 8.58
N LYS A 21 -2.66 -0.34 8.82
CA LYS A 21 -3.44 0.38 7.80
C LYS A 21 -2.75 1.66 7.31
N LYS A 22 -2.12 2.44 8.20
CA LYS A 22 -1.35 3.64 7.81
C LYS A 22 -0.12 3.27 6.98
N LEU A 23 0.64 2.26 7.39
CA LEU A 23 1.80 1.73 6.64
C LEU A 23 1.43 1.26 5.24
N ASP A 24 0.28 0.58 5.11
CA ASP A 24 -0.24 0.10 3.83
C ASP A 24 -0.74 1.24 2.94
N LYS A 25 -1.37 2.26 3.53
CA LYS A 25 -1.83 3.47 2.83
C LYS A 25 -0.67 4.30 2.29
N GLU A 26 0.38 4.49 3.11
CA GLU A 26 1.61 5.16 2.69
C GLU A 26 2.44 4.32 1.69
N GLY A 27 2.13 3.02 1.56
CA GLY A 27 2.78 2.14 0.60
C GLY A 27 4.19 1.70 1.02
N ILE A 28 4.60 1.97 2.26
CA ILE A 28 5.92 1.65 2.80
C ILE A 28 6.22 0.15 2.67
N MET A 29 5.25 -0.70 3.00
CA MET A 29 5.40 -2.16 2.87
C MET A 29 5.61 -2.62 1.42
N LYS A 30 5.04 -1.90 0.44
CA LYS A 30 5.23 -2.18 -0.99
C LYS A 30 6.59 -1.69 -1.48
N ALA A 31 7.00 -0.50 -1.04
CA ALA A 31 8.31 0.06 -1.35
C ALA A 31 9.42 -0.83 -0.78
N ALA A 32 9.34 -1.22 0.49
CA ALA A 32 10.30 -2.12 1.11
C ALA A 32 10.46 -3.42 0.30
N LYS A 33 9.37 -4.05 -0.14
CA LYS A 33 9.42 -5.25 -1.00
C LYS A 33 10.05 -4.98 -2.36
N ALA A 34 9.73 -3.85 -2.99
CA ALA A 34 10.26 -3.48 -4.30
C ALA A 34 11.75 -3.10 -4.28
N HIS A 35 12.27 -2.68 -3.12
CA HIS A 35 13.66 -2.28 -2.94
C HIS A 35 14.54 -3.38 -2.32
N ARG A 36 14.01 -4.58 -2.04
CA ARG A 36 14.78 -5.70 -1.49
C ARG A 36 15.94 -6.14 -2.39
N PHE A 37 15.76 -6.04 -3.70
CA PHE A 37 16.73 -6.48 -4.70
C PHE A 37 16.81 -5.46 -5.84
N TYR A 38 17.90 -5.51 -6.60
CA TYR A 38 18.03 -4.72 -7.80
C TYR A 38 17.17 -5.31 -8.94
N ASP A 39 16.14 -4.57 -9.32
CA ASP A 39 15.42 -4.82 -10.57
C ASP A 39 16.02 -4.00 -11.72
N LYS A 40 16.26 -4.67 -12.86
CA LYS A 40 16.63 -4.02 -14.13
C LYS A 40 15.61 -2.92 -14.49
N PRO A 41 16.04 -1.81 -15.12
CA PRO A 41 15.15 -0.69 -15.43
C PRO A 41 13.95 -1.07 -16.30
N SER A 42 14.11 -2.03 -17.22
CA SER A 42 13.01 -2.57 -18.04
C SER A 42 11.93 -3.26 -17.18
N ILE A 43 12.34 -4.03 -16.18
CA ILE A 43 11.41 -4.72 -15.26
C ILE A 43 10.64 -3.69 -14.42
N LYS A 44 11.33 -2.66 -13.90
CA LYS A 44 10.69 -1.54 -13.19
C LYS A 44 9.66 -0.81 -14.06
N LYS A 45 9.99 -0.51 -15.33
CA LYS A 45 9.06 0.10 -16.30
C LYS A 45 7.83 -0.78 -16.55
N ARG A 46 8.02 -2.09 -16.75
CA ARG A 46 6.93 -3.06 -16.96
C ARG A 46 6.05 -3.21 -15.72
N ALA A 47 6.63 -3.22 -14.52
CA ALA A 47 5.87 -3.29 -13.27
C ALA A 47 5.01 -2.03 -13.06
N LYS A 48 5.54 -0.84 -13.37
CA LYS A 48 4.82 0.44 -13.28
C LYS A 48 3.60 0.46 -14.21
N SER A 49 3.76 0.06 -15.48
CA SER A 49 2.65 0.03 -16.44
C SER A 49 1.58 -0.99 -16.08
N LYS A 50 1.97 -2.18 -15.60
CA LYS A 50 1.03 -3.21 -15.11
C LYS A 50 0.23 -2.71 -13.91
N ALA A 51 0.87 -2.01 -12.96
CA ALA A 51 0.20 -1.44 -11.80
C ALA A 51 -0.82 -0.35 -12.21
N ALA A 52 -0.47 0.53 -13.14
CA ALA A 52 -1.37 1.55 -13.67
C ALA A 52 -2.60 0.93 -14.35
N ARG A 53 -2.40 -0.05 -15.25
CA ARG A 53 -3.50 -0.78 -15.90
C ARG A 53 -4.42 -1.46 -14.89
N LYS A 54 -3.87 -2.07 -13.83
CA LYS A 54 -4.66 -2.68 -12.76
C LYS A 54 -5.53 -1.65 -12.04
N ARG A 55 -4.98 -0.48 -11.69
CA ARG A 55 -5.72 0.62 -11.05
C ARG A 55 -6.88 1.11 -11.91
N LEU A 56 -6.65 1.31 -13.21
CA LEU A 56 -7.69 1.71 -14.16
C LEU A 56 -8.81 0.68 -14.25
N LYS A 57 -8.47 -0.61 -14.37
CA LYS A 57 -9.47 -1.70 -14.39
C LYS A 57 -10.31 -1.75 -13.12
N THR A 58 -9.68 -1.59 -11.95
CA THR A 58 -10.39 -1.57 -10.66
C THR A 58 -11.29 -0.35 -10.55
N ALA A 59 -10.84 0.84 -10.96
CA ALA A 59 -11.64 2.06 -10.95
C ALA A 59 -12.84 1.97 -11.89
N PHE A 60 -12.64 1.43 -13.10
CA PHE A 60 -13.69 1.20 -14.08
C PHE A 60 -14.74 0.23 -13.56
N LYS A 61 -14.31 -0.92 -13.00
CA LYS A 61 -15.22 -1.88 -12.36
C LYS A 61 -16.00 -1.20 -11.22
N LYS A 62 -15.34 -0.40 -10.38
CA LYS A 62 -16.02 0.34 -9.32
C LYS A 62 -17.05 1.32 -9.86
N ARG A 63 -16.82 1.94 -11.03
CA ARG A 63 -17.76 2.88 -11.65
C ARG A 63 -19.01 2.20 -12.23
N ILE A 64 -18.85 0.99 -12.79
CA ILE A 64 -19.95 0.26 -13.42
C ILE A 64 -20.82 -0.47 -12.40
N PHE A 65 -20.20 -1.00 -11.34
CA PHE A 65 -20.87 -1.78 -10.31
C PHE A 65 -21.11 -0.95 -9.03
N SER A 66 -21.19 0.37 -9.15
CA SER A 66 -21.63 1.32 -8.12
C SER A 66 -23.02 1.82 -8.48
#